data_AF-A0A943WPI5-F1
#
_entry.id   AF-A0A943WPI5-F1
#
_cell.length_a   1.000
_cell.length_b   1.000
_cell.length_c   1.000
_cell.angle_alpha   90.00
_cell.angle_beta   90.00
_cell.angle_gamma   90.00
#
_symmetry.space_group_name_H-M   'P 1'
#
loop_
_entity.id
_entity.type
_entity.pdbx_description
1 polymer ?
#
loop_
_entity_poly.entity_id
_entity_poly.type
_entity_poly.pdbx_seq_one_letter_code
_entity_poly.pdbx_strand_id
1 'polypeptide(L)'
;TAFLLREELELALYSSDGRCMVFHTAVLAPKTTRTTQGVNVMALKPKRTVTQVLPLAETAIVNAARYRARSLPVAGAILREEDRGEKQLSLLE
;
A
#
# COMPACT_ATOMS: atom_id res chain seq x y z
N THR A 1 3.82 8.79 12.16
CA THR A 1 2.95 9.89 11.67
C THR A 1 1.62 9.30 11.25
N ALA A 2 0.52 9.99 11.52
CA ALA A 2 -0.81 9.56 11.09
C ALA A 2 -1.24 10.41 9.88
N PHE A 3 -1.84 9.79 8.86
CA PHE A 3 -2.32 10.49 7.67
C PHE A 3 -3.85 10.56 7.72
N LEU A 4 -4.39 11.78 7.81
CA LEU A 4 -5.83 12.00 7.81
C LEU A 4 -6.34 12.06 6.37
N LEU A 5 -7.15 11.07 5.98
CA LEU A 5 -7.83 11.04 4.70
C LEU A 5 -9.12 11.86 4.82
N ARG A 6 -9.23 12.93 4.02
CA ARG A 6 -10.47 13.74 3.94
C ARG A 6 -11.48 13.14 2.97
N GLU A 7 -10.99 12.40 1.98
CA GLU A 7 -11.78 11.81 0.90
C GLU A 7 -11.28 10.39 0.63
N GLU A 8 -12.14 9.58 0.01
CA GLU A 8 -11.76 8.25 -0.42
C GLU A 8 -10.80 8.35 -1.62
N LEU A 9 -9.68 7.65 -1.56
CA LEU A 9 -8.65 7.68 -2.58
C LEU A 9 -7.91 6.36 -2.66
N GLU A 10 -7.17 6.19 -3.75
CA GLU A 10 -6.38 4.98 -3.98
C GLU A 10 -4.98 5.15 -3.41
N LEU A 11 -4.55 4.19 -2.61
CA LEU A 11 -3.23 4.15 -2.00
C LEU A 11 -2.44 3.00 -2.58
N ALA A 12 -1.19 3.26 -2.96
CA ALA A 12 -0.18 2.30 -3.34
C ALA A 12 0.76 2.03 -2.16
N LEU A 13 0.89 0.75 -1.79
CA LEU A 13 1.73 0.26 -0.72
C LEU A 13 2.89 -0.52 -1.32
N TYR A 14 4.08 -0.26 -0.81
CA TYR A 14 5.31 -0.93 -1.20
C TYR A 14 5.86 -1.71 -0.02
N SER A 15 6.37 -2.90 -0.30
CA SER A 15 7.01 -3.76 0.68
C SER A 15 8.50 -3.93 0.40
N SER A 16 9.24 -4.32 1.44
CA SER A 16 10.67 -4.62 1.35
C SER A 16 11.00 -5.88 0.53
N ASP A 17 10.01 -6.60 0.00
CA ASP A 17 10.19 -7.68 -0.97
C ASP A 17 9.93 -7.26 -2.42
N GLY A 18 9.85 -5.95 -2.69
CA GLY A 18 9.66 -5.43 -4.04
C GLY A 18 8.25 -5.69 -4.57
N ARG A 19 7.27 -5.87 -3.69
CA ARG A 19 5.87 -5.98 -4.06
C ARG A 19 5.17 -4.66 -3.86
N CYS A 20 4.18 -4.44 -4.72
CA CYS A 20 3.27 -3.33 -4.63
C CYS A 20 1.82 -3.82 -4.54
N MET A 21 1.02 -3.10 -3.78
CA MET A 21 -0.41 -3.31 -3.63
C MET A 21 -1.11 -1.96 -3.74
N VAL A 22 -2.11 -1.86 -4.58
CA VAL A 22 -2.99 -0.69 -4.67
C VAL A 22 -4.33 -1.04 -4.06
N PHE A 23 -4.85 -0.25 -3.12
CA PHE A 23 -6.21 -0.42 -2.61
C PHE A 23 -6.95 0.90 -2.49
N HIS A 24 -8.27 0.84 -2.57
CA HIS A 24 -9.12 2.01 -2.36
C HIS A 24 -9.41 2.17 -0.87
N THR A 25 -9.27 3.38 -0.31
CA THR A 25 -9.53 3.56 1.13
C THR A 25 -10.97 3.24 1.53
N ALA A 26 -11.94 3.29 0.59
CA ALA A 26 -13.31 2.79 0.83
C ALA A 26 -13.39 1.30 1.20
N VAL A 27 -12.42 0.46 0.79
CA VAL A 27 -12.41 -0.96 1.18
C VAL A 27 -11.89 -1.17 2.60
N LEU A 28 -11.27 -0.15 3.20
CA LEU A 28 -11.00 -0.14 4.63
C LEU A 28 -12.32 0.16 5.34
N ALA A 29 -13.08 -0.89 5.65
CA ALA A 29 -14.27 -0.73 6.47
C ALA A 29 -13.89 0.00 7.77
N PRO A 30 -14.41 1.23 8.01
CA PRO A 30 -14.10 1.95 9.23
C PRO A 30 -14.69 1.15 10.39
N LYS A 31 -13.83 0.43 11.12
CA LYS A 31 -14.28 -0.32 12.29
C LYS A 31 -14.63 0.69 13.37
N THR A 32 -15.92 0.75 13.71
CA THR A 32 -16.54 1.75 14.59
C THR A 32 -16.15 1.63 16.06
N THR A 33 -15.21 0.74 16.42
CA THR A 33 -14.81 0.48 17.80
C THR A 33 -13.35 0.86 18.07
N ARG A 34 -13.19 1.78 19.05
CA ARG A 34 -11.98 2.45 19.53
C ARG A 34 -10.87 1.52 20.07
N THR A 35 -11.04 0.20 20.02
CA THR A 35 -10.26 -0.78 20.78
C THR A 35 -9.52 -1.82 19.93
N THR A 36 -9.57 -1.73 18.59
CA THR A 36 -8.87 -2.69 17.72
C THR A 36 -7.55 -2.13 17.18
N GLN A 37 -6.52 -2.99 17.06
CA GLN A 37 -5.16 -2.66 16.58
C GLN A 37 -5.08 -2.12 15.13
N GLY A 38 -6.22 -2.00 14.42
CA GLY A 38 -6.29 -1.54 13.02
C GLY A 38 -6.85 -2.60 12.07
N VAL A 39 -6.86 -2.28 10.77
CA VAL A 39 -7.26 -3.20 9.68
C VAL A 39 -6.00 -3.71 9.00
N ASN A 40 -5.88 -5.03 8.86
CA ASN A 40 -4.76 -5.61 8.12
C ASN A 40 -5.00 -5.51 6.62
N VAL A 41 -4.16 -4.75 5.93
CA VAL A 41 -4.25 -4.53 4.48
C VAL A 41 -3.33 -5.45 3.69
N MET A 42 -2.13 -5.75 4.20
CA MET A 42 -1.08 -6.44 3.44
C MET A 42 -0.67 -7.74 4.11
N ALA A 43 -0.72 -8.85 3.36
CA ALA A 43 -0.20 -10.13 3.79
C ALA A 43 1.31 -10.21 3.51
N LEU A 44 2.12 -9.74 4.47
CA LEU A 44 3.58 -9.76 4.38
C LEU A 44 4.16 -11.13 4.76
N LYS A 45 5.25 -11.53 4.11
CA LYS A 45 6.05 -12.69 4.53
C LYS A 45 6.82 -12.38 5.82
N PRO A 46 7.20 -13.41 6.61
CA PRO A 46 8.06 -13.23 7.78
C PRO A 46 9.34 -12.47 7.40
N LYS A 47 9.75 -11.50 8.23
CA LYS A 47 10.87 -10.57 8.02
C LYS A 47 10.68 -9.49 6.93
N ARG A 48 9.47 -9.34 6.38
CA ARG A 48 9.16 -8.24 5.44
C ARG A 48 8.27 -7.21 6.10
N THR A 49 8.46 -5.96 5.70
CA THR A 49 7.77 -4.79 6.24
C THR A 49 7.27 -3.94 5.08
N VAL A 50 6.23 -3.15 5.34
CA VAL A 50 5.84 -2.07 4.42
C VAL A 50 6.94 -1.02 4.48
N THR A 51 7.49 -0.66 3.34
CA THR A 51 8.51 0.39 3.22
C THR A 51 7.86 1.75 3.01
N GLN A 52 6.79 1.81 2.21
CA GLN A 52 6.18 3.07 1.80
C GLN A 52 4.68 2.94 1.53
N VAL A 53 3.96 4.04 1.72
CA VAL A 53 2.57 4.21 1.32
C VAL A 53 2.43 5.58 0.65
N LEU A 54 1.91 5.62 -0.57
CA LEU A 54 1.71 6.84 -1.35
C LEU A 54 0.35 6.82 -2.03
N PRO A 55 -0.32 7.97 -2.22
CA PRO A 55 -1.48 8.06 -3.11
C PRO A 55 -1.12 7.57 -4.52
N LEU A 56 -2.01 6.81 -5.16
CA LEU A 56 -1.80 6.30 -6.52
C LEU A 56 -1.48 7.42 -7.50
N ALA A 57 -2.12 8.58 -7.33
CA ALA A 57 -1.88 9.79 -8.11
C ALA A 57 -0.43 10.34 -8.01
N GLU A 58 0.28 10.03 -6.92
CA GLU A 58 1.67 10.45 -6.69
C GLU A 58 2.69 9.35 -7.04
N THR A 59 2.22 8.20 -7.54
CA THR A 59 3.07 7.06 -7.87
C THR A 59 3.36 6.99 -9.36
N ALA A 60 4.49 6.38 -9.71
CA ALA A 60 4.86 6.10 -11.09
C ALA A 60 4.21 4.82 -11.66
N ILE A 61 3.20 4.27 -10.98
CA ILE A 61 2.52 3.05 -11.41
C ILE A 61 1.68 3.37 -12.64
N VAL A 62 2.07 2.81 -13.78
CA VAL A 62 1.33 2.95 -15.04
C VAL A 62 0.19 1.92 -15.07
N ASN A 63 0.44 0.70 -14.57
CA ASN A 63 -0.55 -0.37 -14.58
C ASN A 63 -1.13 -0.67 -13.19
N ALA A 64 -1.96 0.25 -12.68
CA ALA A 64 -2.60 0.12 -11.37
C ALA A 64 -3.51 -1.13 -11.24
N ALA A 65 -4.13 -1.56 -12.35
CA ALA A 65 -5.03 -2.71 -12.36
C ALA A 65 -4.36 -4.03 -11.93
N ARG A 66 -3.05 -4.16 -12.21
CA ARG A 66 -2.26 -5.33 -11.83
C ARG A 66 -1.99 -5.42 -10.33
N TYR A 67 -1.84 -4.26 -9.68
CA TYR A 67 -1.52 -4.18 -8.24
C TYR A 67 -2.78 -4.01 -7.39
N ARG A 68 -3.95 -3.80 -8.01
CA ARG A 68 -5.22 -3.57 -7.32
C ARG A 68 -5.63 -4.78 -6.47
N ALA A 69 -5.73 -4.58 -5.16
CA ALA A 69 -6.27 -5.55 -4.22
C ALA A 69 -7.78 -5.66 -4.41
N ARG A 70 -8.25 -6.89 -4.66
CA ARG A 70 -9.70 -7.22 -4.73
C ARG A 70 -10.27 -7.66 -3.38
N SER A 71 -9.41 -8.11 -2.48
CA SER A 71 -9.75 -8.58 -1.14
C SER A 71 -8.59 -8.28 -0.19
N LEU A 72 -8.89 -7.84 1.03
CA LEU A 72 -7.90 -7.61 2.07
C LEU A 72 -7.96 -8.75 3.11
N PRO A 73 -6.82 -9.23 3.63
CA PRO A 73 -5.44 -8.84 3.31
C PRO A 73 -4.93 -9.48 2.01
N VAL A 74 -4.07 -8.77 1.26
CA VAL A 74 -3.45 -9.27 0.02
C VAL A 74 -1.92 -9.14 0.07
N ALA A 75 -1.19 -10.08 -0.54
CA ALA A 75 0.28 -10.06 -0.51
C ALA A 75 0.92 -9.00 -1.44
N GLY A 76 0.13 -8.37 -2.31
CA GLY A 76 0.60 -7.53 -3.41
C GLY A 76 1.17 -8.34 -4.58
N ALA A 77 1.42 -7.65 -5.69
CA ALA A 77 2.08 -8.20 -6.86
C ALA A 77 3.52 -7.69 -6.98
N ILE A 78 4.41 -8.46 -7.61
CA ILE A 78 5.81 -8.06 -7.82
C ILE A 78 5.84 -6.83 -8.73
N LEU A 79 6.49 -5.76 -8.26
CA LEU A 79 6.63 -4.51 -8.99
C LEU A 79 7.51 -4.72 -10.22
N ARG A 80 7.07 -4.25 -11.38
CA ARG A 80 7.87 -4.23 -12.60
C ARG A 80 8.82 -3.04 -12.60
N GLU A 81 9.91 -3.16 -13.34
CA GLU A 81 10.88 -2.07 -13.52
C GLU A 81 10.24 -0.82 -14.13
N GLU A 82 9.24 -1.00 -14.99
CA GLU A 82 8.47 0.08 -15.60
C GLU A 82 7.62 0.87 -14.58
N ASP A 83 7.06 0.18 -13.59
CA ASP A 83 6.23 0.78 -12.53
C ASP A 83 7.06 1.15 -11.29
N ARG A 84 8.37 0.88 -11.30
CA ARG A 84 9.26 1.04 -10.14
C ARG A 84 9.55 2.48 -9.80
N GLY A 85 9.23 3.41 -10.72
CA GLY A 85 9.64 4.82 -10.75
C GLY A 85 10.30 5.26 -9.46
N GLU A 86 11.62 5.10 -9.45
CA GLU A 86 12.43 5.09 -8.25
C GLU A 86 12.23 6.37 -7.43
N LYS A 87 11.40 6.26 -6.40
CA LYS A 87 11.66 6.92 -5.13
C LYS A 87 11.78 5.83 -4.08
N GLN A 88 12.81 5.00 -4.25
CA GLN A 88 13.45 4.31 -3.15
C GLN A 88 13.71 5.38 -2.08
N LEU A 89 12.97 5.36 -0.97
CA LEU A 89 13.42 6.08 0.22
C LEU A 89 14.70 5.36 0.62
N SER A 90 15.82 5.93 0.19
CA SER A 90 17.09 5.76 0.87
C SER A 90 16.82 6.05 2.34
N LEU A 91 16.88 5.00 3.16
CA LEU A 91 16.98 5.15 4.59
C LEU A 91 18.43 5.62 4.85
N LEU A 92 18.66 6.93 4.72
CA LEU A 92 19.68 7.68 5.45
C LEU A 92 18.89 8.42 6.54
N GLU A 93 19.14 8.33 7.84
CA GLU A 93 20.32 7.92 8.64
C GLU A 93 19.88 7.09 9.85
#